data_AF-A0A1E4ZTP4-F1
#
_entry.id   AF-A0A1E4ZTP4-F1
#
_cell.length_a   1.000
_cell.length_b   1.000
_cell.length_c   1.000
_cell.angle_alpha   90.00
_cell.angle_beta   90.00
_cell.angle_gamma   90.00
#
_symmetry.space_group_name_H-M   'P 1'
#
loop_
_entity.id
_entity.type
_entity.pdbx_description
1 polymer ?
#
loop_
_entity_poly.entity_id
_entity_poly.type
_entity_poly.pdbx_seq_one_letter_code
_entity_poly.pdbx_strand_id
1 'polypeptide(L)'
;MANPQIENGYTRIANELLEALLLANLSKRHLLVAFAVIRQTYGFNRKSDRISGSQIAELTGLRRNHCSVTVAELTEMKILHRSGSQLGVQKDHEQWVLSSPNSGSESRNRTVSK
;
A
#
# COMPACT_ATOMS: atom_id res chain seq x y z
N MET A 1 -0.16 -29.34 11.45
CA MET A 1 -0.93 -28.72 10.36
C MET A 1 -1.50 -27.41 10.86
N ALA A 2 -1.48 -26.33 10.06
CA ALA A 2 -2.08 -25.07 10.46
C ALA A 2 -3.61 -25.15 10.33
N ASN A 3 -4.36 -24.75 11.37
CA ASN A 3 -5.82 -24.71 11.38
C ASN A 3 -6.30 -23.30 11.83
N PRO A 4 -6.27 -22.29 10.94
CA PRO A 4 -6.64 -20.92 11.30
C PRO A 4 -8.14 -20.82 11.61
N GLN A 5 -8.50 -20.15 12.70
CA GLN A 5 -9.87 -19.92 13.16
C GLN A 5 -10.12 -18.42 13.31
N ILE A 6 -11.34 -17.96 13.03
CA ILE A 6 -11.71 -16.53 13.16
C ILE A 6 -11.60 -16.02 14.61
N GLU A 7 -11.74 -16.93 15.57
CA GLU A 7 -11.60 -16.67 17.01
C GLU A 7 -10.18 -16.26 17.39
N ASN A 8 -9.18 -16.68 16.61
CA ASN A 8 -7.77 -16.28 16.78
C ASN A 8 -7.50 -14.85 16.24
N GLY A 9 -8.55 -14.15 15.83
CA GLY A 9 -8.50 -12.79 15.33
C GLY A 9 -8.61 -12.69 13.82
N TYR A 10 -9.07 -11.53 13.37
CA TYR A 10 -9.24 -11.21 11.96
C TYR A 10 -8.92 -9.73 11.74
N THR A 11 -8.58 -9.38 10.50
CA THR A 11 -8.34 -7.99 10.12
C THR A 11 -9.60 -7.43 9.48
N ARG A 12 -10.21 -6.43 10.10
CA ARG A 12 -11.39 -5.74 9.58
C ARG A 12 -10.99 -4.70 8.54
N ILE A 13 -11.36 -4.93 7.29
CA ILE A 13 -11.20 -3.96 6.20
C ILE A 13 -12.58 -3.71 5.58
N ALA A 14 -12.83 -2.46 5.15
CA ALA A 14 -14.03 -2.15 4.40
C ALA A 14 -13.97 -2.85 3.03
N ASN A 15 -15.09 -3.43 2.59
CA ASN A 15 -15.14 -4.16 1.32
C ASN A 15 -14.71 -3.27 0.14
N GLU A 16 -15.18 -2.02 0.09
CA GLU A 16 -14.78 -1.03 -0.92
C GLU A 16 -13.26 -0.84 -1.02
N LEU A 17 -12.57 -0.81 0.12
CA LEU A 17 -11.12 -0.66 0.16
C LEU A 17 -10.40 -1.94 -0.29
N LEU A 18 -10.94 -3.10 0.06
CA LEU A 18 -10.42 -4.38 -0.40
C LEU A 18 -10.60 -4.54 -1.92
N GLU A 19 -11.77 -4.19 -2.43
CA GLU A 19 -12.09 -4.21 -3.87
C GLU A 19 -11.20 -3.24 -4.64
N ALA A 20 -10.99 -2.03 -4.13
CA ALA A 20 -10.06 -1.07 -4.73
C ALA A 20 -8.63 -1.63 -4.83
N LEU A 21 -8.13 -2.34 -3.80
CA LEU A 21 -6.81 -2.99 -3.86
C LEU A 21 -6.74 -4.10 -4.90
N LEU A 22 -7.83 -4.85 -5.09
CA LEU A 22 -7.91 -5.91 -6.10
C LEU A 22 -7.91 -5.33 -7.52
N LEU A 23 -8.60 -4.21 -7.73
CA LEU A 23 -8.70 -3.53 -9.02
C LEU A 23 -7.46 -2.68 -9.36
N ALA A 24 -6.64 -2.33 -8.36
CA ALA A 24 -5.47 -1.48 -8.52
C ALA A 24 -4.33 -2.05 -9.39
N ASN A 25 -4.44 -3.30 -9.85
CA ASN A 25 -3.47 -4.00 -10.70
C ASN A 25 -2.01 -3.89 -10.19
N LEU A 26 -1.86 -3.95 -8.87
CA LEU A 26 -0.58 -3.80 -8.18
C LEU A 26 0.31 -5.02 -8.41
N SER A 27 1.64 -4.81 -8.45
CA SER A 27 2.56 -5.93 -8.47
C SER A 27 2.43 -6.75 -7.19
N LYS A 28 2.82 -8.04 -7.25
CA LYS A 28 2.82 -8.92 -6.07
C LYS A 28 3.55 -8.30 -4.86
N ARG A 29 4.66 -7.57 -5.09
CA ARG A 29 5.42 -6.92 -4.01
C ARG A 29 4.63 -5.78 -3.38
N HIS A 30 4.00 -4.93 -4.20
CA HIS A 30 3.13 -3.85 -3.76
C HIS A 30 1.96 -4.39 -2.93
N LEU A 31 1.30 -5.44 -3.41
CA LEU A 31 0.20 -6.09 -2.67
C LEU A 31 0.65 -6.64 -1.32
N LEU A 32 1.78 -7.35 -1.26
CA LEU A 32 2.30 -7.89 0.00
C LEU A 32 2.56 -6.78 1.03
N VAL A 33 3.18 -5.69 0.60
CA VAL A 33 3.47 -4.55 1.49
C VAL A 33 2.18 -3.84 1.92
N ALA A 34 1.22 -3.63 1.00
CA ALA A 34 -0.07 -3.04 1.34
C ALA A 34 -0.83 -3.89 2.38
N PHE A 35 -0.90 -5.21 2.19
CA PHE A 35 -1.51 -6.11 3.16
C PHE A 35 -0.76 -6.16 4.50
N ALA A 36 0.57 -6.07 4.49
CA ALA A 36 1.34 -5.98 5.73
C ALA A 36 0.99 -4.70 6.52
N VAL A 37 0.85 -3.56 5.84
CA VAL A 37 0.42 -2.31 6.48
C VAL A 37 -1.01 -2.41 7.01
N ILE A 38 -1.92 -3.00 6.25
CA ILE A 38 -3.30 -3.28 6.68
C ILE A 38 -3.32 -4.16 7.94
N ARG A 39 -2.54 -5.24 7.95
CA ARG A 39 -2.43 -6.14 9.10
C ARG A 39 -1.87 -5.44 10.33
N GLN A 40 -0.93 -4.52 10.15
CA GLN A 40 -0.29 -3.78 11.24
C GLN A 40 -1.09 -2.57 11.72
N THR A 41 -2.08 -2.11 10.95
CA THR A 41 -2.99 -1.01 11.32
C THR A 41 -4.36 -1.54 11.72
N TYR A 42 -5.18 -1.94 10.75
CA TYR A 42 -6.54 -2.42 10.96
C TYR A 42 -6.60 -3.74 11.73
N GLY A 43 -5.58 -4.59 11.61
CA GLY A 43 -5.45 -5.79 12.44
C GLY A 43 -5.29 -5.50 13.94
N PHE A 44 -4.96 -4.26 14.31
CA PHE A 44 -4.91 -3.76 15.69
C PHE A 44 -5.96 -2.67 15.95
N ASN A 45 -6.95 -2.54 15.06
CA ASN A 45 -8.04 -1.57 15.12
C ASN A 45 -7.57 -0.09 15.12
N ARG A 46 -6.44 0.22 14.46
CA ARG A 46 -5.87 1.57 14.31
C ARG A 46 -5.92 2.04 12.86
N LYS A 47 -6.07 3.34 12.63
CA LYS A 47 -6.07 3.93 11.26
C LYS A 47 -4.67 4.06 10.68
N SER A 48 -3.69 4.33 11.53
CA SER A 48 -2.28 4.48 11.19
C SER A 48 -1.44 3.97 12.37
N ASP A 49 -0.23 3.48 12.10
CA ASP A 49 0.69 3.05 13.15
C ASP A 49 2.14 3.33 12.76
N ARG A 50 3.05 3.30 13.73
CA ARG A 50 4.49 3.34 13.48
C ARG A 50 4.95 1.98 12.99
N ILE A 51 5.19 1.87 11.69
CA ILE A 51 5.61 0.63 11.04
C ILE A 51 7.02 0.81 10.49
N SER A 52 7.94 0.00 11.00
CA SER A 52 9.30 -0.08 10.49
C SER A 52 9.40 -0.99 9.27
N GLY A 53 10.35 -0.72 8.37
CA GLY A 53 10.60 -1.59 7.22
C GLY A 53 11.03 -3.01 7.61
N SER A 54 11.58 -3.21 8.82
CA SER A 54 11.89 -4.53 9.38
C SER A 54 10.64 -5.33 9.73
N GLN A 55 9.62 -4.71 10.33
CA GLN A 55 8.34 -5.38 10.61
C GLN A 55 7.65 -5.82 9.32
N ILE A 56 7.69 -4.98 8.28
CA ILE A 56 7.13 -5.34 6.96
C ILE A 56 7.93 -6.49 6.34
N ALA A 57 9.26 -6.46 6.42
CA ALA A 57 10.12 -7.52 5.92
C ALA A 57 9.84 -8.86 6.60
N GLU A 58 9.65 -8.87 7.92
CA GLU A 58 9.30 -10.07 8.69
C GLU A 58 7.95 -10.65 8.28
N LEU A 59 6.93 -9.81 8.09
CA LEU A 59 5.60 -10.25 7.69
C LEU A 59 5.53 -10.76 6.24
N THR A 60 6.30 -10.15 5.33
CA THR A 60 6.22 -10.42 3.88
C THR A 60 7.30 -11.36 3.37
N GLY A 61 8.34 -11.62 4.17
CA GLY A 61 9.54 -12.36 3.74
C GLY A 61 10.43 -11.60 2.74
N LEU A 62 10.14 -10.32 2.46
CA LEU A 62 10.92 -9.48 1.56
C LEU A 62 12.15 -8.89 2.27
N ARG A 63 13.20 -8.54 1.50
CA ARG A 63 14.33 -7.79 2.08
C ARG A 63 13.86 -6.40 2.51
N ARG A 64 14.37 -5.92 3.65
CA ARG A 64 14.07 -4.59 4.22
C ARG A 64 14.19 -3.45 3.21
N ASN A 65 15.24 -3.47 2.37
CA ASN A 65 15.45 -2.43 1.36
C ASN A 65 14.31 -2.38 0.34
N HIS A 66 13.84 -3.54 -0.13
CA HIS A 66 12.69 -3.61 -1.03
C HIS A 66 11.41 -3.13 -0.34
N CYS A 67 11.21 -3.48 0.93
CA CYS A 67 10.05 -2.99 1.69
C CYS A 67 10.03 -1.46 1.76
N SER A 68 11.16 -0.83 2.09
CA SER A 68 11.25 0.63 2.18
C SER A 68 10.96 1.31 0.83
N VAL A 69 11.51 0.76 -0.26
CA VAL A 69 11.26 1.27 -1.63
C VAL A 69 9.78 1.13 -1.99
N THR A 70 9.21 -0.06 -1.80
CA THR A 70 7.79 -0.33 -2.10
C THR A 70 6.85 0.52 -1.26
N VAL A 71 7.16 0.80 0.01
CA VAL A 71 6.36 1.75 0.82
C VAL A 71 6.43 3.16 0.24
N ALA A 72 7.60 3.61 -0.23
CA ALA A 72 7.73 4.92 -0.86
C ALA A 72 6.90 5.00 -2.15
N GLU A 73 7.02 3.99 -3.03
CA GLU A 73 6.23 3.89 -4.26
C GLU A 73 4.72 3.88 -3.98
N LEU A 74 4.25 3.08 -3.00
CA LEU A 74 2.84 3.07 -2.61
C LEU A 74 2.36 4.40 -2.00
N THR A 75 3.26 5.17 -1.39
CA THR A 75 2.95 6.51 -0.88
C THR A 75 2.83 7.50 -2.03
N GLU A 76 3.68 7.39 -3.05
CA GLU A 76 3.62 8.19 -4.27
C GLU A 76 2.34 7.90 -5.08
N MET A 77 1.95 6.63 -5.16
CA MET A 77 0.66 6.19 -5.72
C MET A 77 -0.54 6.60 -4.87
N LYS A 78 -0.34 7.28 -3.72
CA LYS A 78 -1.37 7.69 -2.76
C LYS A 78 -2.22 6.55 -2.18
N ILE A 79 -1.74 5.30 -2.28
CA ILE A 79 -2.40 4.13 -1.67
C ILE A 79 -2.12 4.11 -0.17
N LEU A 80 -0.88 4.45 0.20
CA LEU A 80 -0.48 4.67 1.58
C LEU A 80 -0.31 6.16 1.83
N HIS A 81 -0.53 6.58 3.07
CA HIS A 81 -0.24 7.93 3.51
C HIS A 81 0.64 7.91 4.75
N ARG A 82 1.50 8.92 4.87
CA ARG A 82 2.31 9.15 6.06
C ARG A 82 1.74 10.33 6.84
N SER A 83 1.58 10.17 8.15
CA SER A 83 1.25 11.25 9.08
C SER A 83 2.34 11.31 10.14
N GLY A 84 3.28 12.23 9.95
CA GLY A 84 4.51 12.27 10.73
C GLY A 84 5.30 10.96 10.64
N SER A 85 5.44 10.27 11.77
CA SER A 85 6.16 8.97 11.86
C SER A 85 5.26 7.75 11.65
N GLN A 86 3.95 7.95 11.43
CA GLN A 86 2.99 6.88 11.24
C GLN A 86 2.70 6.63 9.75
N LEU A 87 2.40 5.38 9.44
CA LEU A 87 1.99 4.90 8.12
C LEU A 87 0.56 4.36 8.22
N GLY A 88 -0.28 4.72 7.26
CA GLY A 88 -1.67 4.28 7.16
C GLY A 88 -2.08 4.05 5.71
N VAL A 89 -3.24 3.44 5.52
CA VAL A 89 -3.85 3.24 4.19
C VAL A 89 -4.76 4.42 3.88
N GLN A 90 -4.63 4.98 2.68
CA GLN A 90 -5.50 6.05 2.22
C GLN A 90 -6.88 5.47 1.91
N LYS A 91 -7.91 5.99 2.58
CA LYS A 91 -9.29 5.46 2.49
C LYS A 91 -10.04 5.95 1.28
N ASP A 92 -9.77 7.19 0.90
CA ASP A 92 -10.29 7.78 -0.33
C ASP A 92 -9.53 7.20 -1.51
N HIS A 93 -10.03 6.08 -2.02
CA HIS A 93 -9.38 5.30 -3.08
C HIS A 93 -9.52 5.94 -4.47
N GLU A 94 -10.40 6.93 -4.63
CA GLU A 94 -10.50 7.74 -5.86
C GLU A 94 -9.25 8.62 -6.06
N GLN A 95 -8.53 8.92 -4.98
CA GLN A 95 -7.28 9.69 -5.04
C GLN A 95 -6.07 8.85 -5.45
N TRP A 96 -6.20 7.53 -5.60
CA TRP A 96 -5.08 6.66 -5.89
C TRP A 96 -4.55 6.91 -7.31
N VAL A 97 -3.24 7.12 -7.42
CA VAL A 97 -2.57 7.31 -8.70
C VAL A 97 -2.12 5.94 -9.19
N LEU A 98 -3.05 5.23 -9.80
CA LEU A 98 -2.78 3.96 -10.46
C LEU A 98 -2.16 4.28 -11.83
N SER A 99 -1.00 3.70 -12.11
CA SER A 99 -0.42 3.77 -13.45
C SER A 99 -1.38 3.11 -14.42
N SER A 100 -2.16 3.90 -15.14
CA SER A 100 -3.09 3.40 -16.14
C SER A 100 -2.28 2.70 -17.24
N PRO A 101 -2.64 1.49 -17.67
CA PRO A 101 -1.99 0.84 -18.80
C PRO A 101 -2.23 1.56 -20.15
N ASN A 102 -2.93 2.70 -20.15
CA ASN A 102 -3.29 3.43 -21.36
C ASN A 102 -3.03 4.96 -21.28
N SER A 103 -1.99 5.41 -20.58
CA SER A 103 -1.45 6.75 -20.82
C SER A 103 -0.29 6.65 -21.81
N GLY A 104 -0.64 6.66 -23.09
CA GLY A 104 0.29 7.03 -24.15
C GLY A 104 0.97 8.36 -23.82
N SER A 105 2.25 8.41 -24.15
CA SER A 105 3.12 9.57 -24.20
C SER A 105 2.40 10.93 -24.35
N GLU A 106 2.29 11.69 -23.27
CA GLU A 106 2.32 13.15 -23.38
C GLU A 106 3.77 13.60 -23.24
N SER A 107 4.43 13.59 -24.40
CA SER A 107 5.70 14.27 -24.62
C SER A 107 5.59 15.70 -24.12
N ARG A 108 6.37 16.04 -23.09
CA ARG A 108 6.64 17.43 -22.70
C ARG A 108 7.36 18.11 -23.86
N ASN A 109 6.60 18.74 -24.76
CA ASN A 109 7.18 19.62 -25.76
C ASN A 109 7.76 20.84 -25.05
N ARG A 110 9.09 20.85 -25.06
CA ARG A 110 9.99 21.98 -24.88
C ARG A 110 9.53 23.15 -25.76
N THR A 111 9.00 24.21 -25.14
CA THR A 111 8.94 25.52 -25.78
C THR A 111 10.06 26.38 -25.22
N VAL A 112 11.17 26.43 -25.95
CA VAL A 112 12.11 27.55 -25.88
C VAL A 112 11.45 28.70 -26.63
N SER A 113 11.20 29.82 -25.96
CA SER A 113 10.86 31.07 -26.62
C SER A 113 11.92 32.12 -26.30
N LYS A 114 12.22 32.87 -27.37
CA LYS A 114 13.28 33.85 -27.61
C LYS A 114 13.50 34.90 -26.53
#